data_AF-A0A2G2D3F7-F1
#
_entry.id   AF-A0A2G2D3F7-F1
#
_cell.length_a   1.000
_cell.length_b   1.000
_cell.length_c   1.000
_cell.angle_alpha   90.00
_cell.angle_beta   90.00
_cell.angle_gamma   90.00
#
_symmetry.space_group_name_H-M   'P 1'
#
loop_
_entity.id
_entity.type
_entity.pdbx_description
1 polymer ?
#
loop_
_entity_poly.entity_id
_entity_poly.type
_entity_poly.pdbx_seq_one_letter_code
_entity_poly.pdbx_strand_id
1 'polypeptide(L)'
;MEERQKKAVDTFLAELSNGYHGEIGFEEADIDPLISILLRYSKAASDGAAIINLRLLSQVVLGLKKNKTLDDDNFLRWCAVLEHLTRAELLMIGFSIVIDREFQVKSKDDPRRVFWQVLKQRMEAGGYSPSEISSLAASVGRYGILVPVSAFGGLNYEASDWLRQLGDLVDTQLILEGMAT
;
A
#
# COMPACT_ATOMS: atom_id res chain seq x y z
N MET A 1 6.21 17.40 19.20
CA MET A 1 5.32 17.45 18.02
C MET A 1 6.01 18.07 16.83
N GLU A 2 6.66 19.23 17.00
CA GLU A 2 7.34 19.97 15.93
C GLU A 2 8.41 19.17 15.16
N GLU A 3 9.25 18.39 15.85
CA GLU A 3 10.27 17.54 15.19
C GLU A 3 9.65 16.44 14.31
N ARG A 4 8.49 15.89 14.72
CA ARG A 4 7.81 14.82 13.98
C ARG A 4 7.12 15.37 12.73
N GLN A 5 6.48 16.53 12.84
CA GLN A 5 5.93 17.25 11.69
C GLN A 5 7.03 17.63 10.70
N LYS A 6 8.17 18.14 11.20
CA LYS A 6 9.32 18.44 10.36
C LYS A 6 9.80 17.21 9.60
N LYS A 7 9.99 16.06 10.28
CA LYS A 7 10.36 14.79 9.62
C LYS A 7 9.35 14.34 8.58
N ALA A 8 8.05 14.52 8.83
CA ALA A 8 7.00 14.15 7.87
C ALA A 8 7.03 15.04 6.62
N VAL A 9 7.25 16.35 6.80
CA VAL A 9 7.45 17.32 5.71
C VAL A 9 8.72 16.98 4.93
N ASP A 10 9.85 16.75 5.61
CA ASP A 10 11.11 16.37 4.98
C ASP A 10 10.95 15.07 4.17
N THR A 11 10.19 14.11 4.69
CA THR A 11 9.85 12.86 4.00
C THR A 11 9.04 13.12 2.73
N PHE A 12 8.00 13.96 2.81
CA PHE A 12 7.16 14.30 1.67
C PHE A 12 7.96 15.03 0.58
N LEU A 13 8.79 16.00 0.97
CA LEU A 13 9.66 16.75 0.06
C LEU A 13 10.74 15.87 -0.58
N ALA A 14 11.27 14.90 0.16
CA ALA A 14 12.23 13.93 -0.38
C ALA A 14 11.59 13.06 -1.45
N GLU A 15 10.38 12.53 -1.20
CA GLU A 15 9.64 11.74 -2.19
C GLU A 15 9.22 12.60 -3.41
N LEU A 16 8.87 13.87 -3.23
CA LEU A 16 8.60 14.80 -4.34
C LEU A 16 9.80 14.99 -5.27
N SER A 17 11.00 15.10 -4.69
CA SER A 17 12.20 15.47 -5.43
C SER A 17 12.84 14.29 -6.17
N ASN A 18 12.90 13.13 -5.51
CA ASN A 18 13.63 11.95 -6.00
C ASN A 18 12.93 10.62 -5.66
N GLY A 19 11.62 10.66 -5.40
CA GLY A 19 10.86 9.47 -5.00
C GLY A 19 10.61 8.48 -6.13
N TYR A 20 9.89 7.41 -5.79
CA TYR A 20 9.61 6.28 -6.68
C TYR A 20 9.04 6.65 -8.05
N HIS A 21 8.24 7.72 -8.14
CA HIS A 21 7.61 8.14 -9.39
C HIS A 21 8.45 9.11 -10.23
N GLY A 22 9.65 9.48 -9.77
CA GLY A 22 10.48 10.50 -10.39
C GLY A 22 9.98 11.92 -10.11
N GLU A 23 10.54 12.89 -10.82
CA GLU A 23 10.15 14.30 -10.71
C GLU A 23 8.72 14.51 -11.25
N ILE A 24 7.84 15.03 -10.39
CA ILE A 24 6.45 15.35 -10.75
C ILE A 24 6.19 16.84 -10.54
N GLY A 25 5.80 17.51 -11.61
CA GLY A 25 5.36 18.90 -11.57
C GLY A 25 3.90 19.02 -11.10
N PHE A 26 3.64 20.04 -10.28
CA PHE A 26 2.30 20.46 -9.89
C PHE A 26 1.95 21.75 -10.62
N GLU A 27 0.71 21.84 -11.08
CA GLU A 27 0.12 22.97 -11.78
C GLU A 27 -0.90 23.68 -10.88
N GLU A 28 -1.39 24.85 -11.30
CA GLU A 28 -2.35 25.64 -10.52
C GLU A 28 -3.62 24.84 -10.18
N ALA A 29 -4.09 23.98 -11.09
CA ALA A 29 -5.25 23.12 -10.88
C ALA A 29 -5.06 22.07 -9.76
N ASP A 30 -3.82 21.77 -9.37
CA ASP A 30 -3.54 20.81 -8.29
C ASP A 30 -3.50 21.46 -6.91
N ILE A 31 -3.51 22.80 -6.81
CA ILE A 31 -3.30 23.50 -5.54
C ILE A 31 -4.39 23.14 -4.53
N ASP A 32 -5.65 23.23 -4.92
CA ASP A 32 -6.78 22.94 -4.05
C ASP A 32 -6.76 21.50 -3.49
N PRO A 33 -6.65 20.44 -4.33
CA PRO A 33 -6.55 19.08 -3.80
C PRO A 33 -5.27 18.87 -2.99
N LEU A 34 -4.16 19.49 -3.37
CA LEU A 34 -2.89 19.37 -2.64
C LEU A 34 -2.99 19.95 -1.22
N ILE A 35 -3.71 21.06 -1.02
CA ILE A 35 -3.92 21.63 0.32
C ILE A 35 -4.63 20.62 1.23
N SER A 36 -5.73 20.03 0.74
CA SER A 36 -6.50 19.02 1.49
C SER A 36 -5.66 17.78 1.82
N ILE A 37 -4.90 17.29 0.83
CA ILE A 37 -3.97 16.17 0.97
C ILE A 37 -2.90 16.46 2.02
N LEU A 38 -2.28 17.64 1.98
CA LEU A 38 -1.23 18.04 2.92
C LEU A 38 -1.75 18.15 4.36
N LEU A 39 -2.96 18.70 4.54
CA LEU A 39 -3.62 18.77 5.85
C LEU A 39 -3.87 17.37 6.40
N ARG A 40 -4.36 16.45 5.56
CA ARG A 40 -4.63 15.07 5.97
C ARG A 40 -3.34 14.28 6.24
N TYR A 41 -2.32 14.46 5.42
CA TYR A 41 -0.99 13.88 5.63
C TYR A 41 -0.35 14.37 6.94
N SER A 42 -0.43 15.67 7.22
CA SER A 42 0.05 16.26 8.47
C SER A 42 -0.71 15.71 9.68
N LYS A 43 -2.00 15.43 9.53
CA LYS A 43 -2.80 14.78 10.57
C LYS A 43 -2.31 13.35 10.83
N ALA A 44 -2.14 12.53 9.79
CA ALA A 44 -1.61 11.17 9.93
C ALA A 44 -0.23 11.15 10.62
N ALA A 45 0.65 12.09 10.27
CA ALA A 45 1.95 12.25 10.93
C ALA A 45 1.83 12.62 12.42
N SER A 46 0.88 13.49 12.75
CA SER A 46 0.62 13.93 14.12
C SER A 46 -0.03 12.83 14.97
N ASP A 47 -0.91 12.03 14.36
CA ASP A 47 -1.61 10.90 15.00
C ASP A 47 -0.68 9.68 15.17
N GLY A 48 0.53 9.74 14.63
CA GLY A 48 1.60 8.82 14.96
C GLY A 48 1.86 7.72 13.95
N ALA A 49 1.44 7.90 12.69
CA ALA A 49 1.76 6.98 11.61
C ALA A 49 3.27 6.67 11.55
N ALA A 50 3.59 5.43 11.16
CA ALA A 50 4.97 4.99 10.97
C ALA A 50 5.60 5.73 9.79
N ILE A 51 6.93 5.93 9.83
CA ILE A 51 7.66 6.64 8.76
C ILE A 51 7.46 5.94 7.40
N ILE A 52 7.46 4.60 7.38
CA ILE A 52 7.21 3.85 6.14
C ILE A 52 5.80 4.13 5.59
N ASN A 53 4.78 4.20 6.45
CA ASN A 53 3.41 4.52 6.03
C ASN A 53 3.33 5.94 5.44
N LEU A 54 4.02 6.91 6.05
CA LEU A 54 4.11 8.28 5.53
C LEU A 54 4.86 8.34 4.19
N ARG A 55 5.93 7.56 4.01
CA ARG A 55 6.61 7.43 2.71
C ARG A 55 5.68 6.87 1.64
N LEU A 56 4.96 5.79 1.95
CA LEU A 56 3.99 5.19 1.02
C LEU A 56 2.85 6.17 0.70
N LEU A 57 2.36 6.95 1.68
CA LEU A 57 1.36 7.99 1.44
C LEU A 57 1.88 9.10 0.52
N SER A 58 3.14 9.50 0.68
CA SER A 58 3.78 10.46 -0.22
C SER A 58 3.84 9.92 -1.65
N GLN A 59 4.22 8.64 -1.81
CA GLN A 59 4.23 7.97 -3.11
C GLN A 59 2.84 7.86 -3.73
N VAL A 60 1.79 7.64 -2.92
CA VAL A 60 0.41 7.66 -3.39
C VAL A 60 0.05 9.02 -4.00
N VAL A 61 0.38 10.14 -3.35
CA VAL A 61 0.10 11.48 -3.89
C VAL A 61 0.75 11.65 -5.27
N LEU A 62 2.01 11.26 -5.38
CA LEU A 62 2.76 11.33 -6.63
C LEU A 62 2.19 10.41 -7.71
N GLY A 63 1.85 9.17 -7.36
CA GLY A 63 1.23 8.22 -8.28
C GLY A 63 -0.14 8.70 -8.77
N LEU A 64 -0.97 9.27 -7.89
CA LEU A 64 -2.25 9.85 -8.26
C LEU A 64 -2.07 11.03 -9.22
N LYS A 65 -1.10 11.91 -8.96
CA LYS A 65 -0.77 13.02 -9.88
C LYS A 65 -0.30 12.51 -11.23
N LYS A 66 0.64 11.57 -11.26
CA LYS A 66 1.16 10.93 -12.48
C LYS A 66 0.05 10.31 -13.33
N ASN A 67 -0.91 9.67 -12.67
CA ASN A 67 -2.03 9.01 -13.32
C ASN A 67 -3.19 9.96 -13.66
N LYS A 68 -3.07 11.26 -13.35
CA LYS A 68 -4.12 12.29 -13.55
C LYS A 68 -5.42 11.98 -12.79
N THR A 69 -5.28 11.40 -11.60
CA THR A 69 -6.38 11.06 -10.68
C THR A 69 -6.14 11.67 -9.29
N LEU A 70 -5.43 12.81 -9.23
CA LEU A 70 -5.18 13.52 -8.00
C LEU A 70 -6.45 14.26 -7.58
N ASP A 71 -7.11 13.73 -6.57
CA ASP A 71 -8.25 14.34 -5.89
C ASP A 71 -8.31 13.88 -4.43
N ASP A 72 -9.10 14.61 -3.65
CA ASP A 72 -9.24 14.42 -2.21
C ASP A 72 -9.78 13.03 -1.84
N ASP A 73 -10.79 12.54 -2.57
CA ASP A 73 -11.45 11.27 -2.26
C ASP A 73 -10.50 10.08 -2.49
N ASN A 74 -9.75 10.13 -3.59
CA ASN A 74 -8.75 9.12 -3.91
C ASN A 74 -7.63 9.09 -2.87
N PHE A 75 -7.11 10.24 -2.45
CA PHE A 75 -6.10 10.28 -1.40
C PHE A 75 -6.66 9.84 -0.04
N LEU A 76 -7.85 10.31 0.35
CA LEU A 76 -8.48 9.98 1.63
C LEU A 76 -8.69 8.48 1.79
N ARG A 77 -9.09 7.80 0.71
CA ARG A 77 -9.19 6.34 0.68
C ARG A 77 -7.86 5.69 1.04
N TRP A 78 -6.76 6.05 0.37
CA TRP A 78 -5.45 5.46 0.65
C TRP A 78 -4.89 5.87 2.01
N CYS A 79 -5.18 7.08 2.49
CA CYS A 79 -4.87 7.52 3.84
C CYS A 79 -5.53 6.61 4.87
N ALA A 80 -6.84 6.36 4.74
CA ALA A 80 -7.57 5.49 5.66
C ALA A 80 -7.07 4.03 5.68
N VAL A 81 -6.46 3.58 4.58
CA VAL A 81 -5.81 2.27 4.50
C VAL A 81 -4.42 2.33 5.15
N LEU A 82 -3.49 3.09 4.57
CA LEU A 82 -2.07 3.01 4.88
C LEU A 82 -1.70 3.60 6.24
N GLU A 83 -2.45 4.57 6.77
CA GLU A 83 -2.11 5.27 8.01
C GLU A 83 -1.95 4.30 9.20
N HIS A 84 -2.77 3.26 9.26
CA HIS A 84 -2.87 2.36 10.41
C HIS A 84 -2.27 0.98 10.18
N LEU A 85 -1.75 0.69 8.99
CA LEU A 85 -1.18 -0.63 8.72
C LEU A 85 0.06 -0.88 9.57
N THR A 86 0.07 -2.07 10.16
CA THR A 86 1.22 -2.65 10.83
C THR A 86 2.24 -3.13 9.81
N ARG A 87 3.47 -3.39 10.29
CA ARG A 87 4.55 -3.98 9.48
C ARG A 87 4.12 -5.31 8.84
N ALA A 88 3.44 -6.18 9.58
CA ALA A 88 3.02 -7.49 9.08
C ALA A 88 1.94 -7.38 7.99
N GLU A 89 1.03 -6.42 8.12
CA GLU A 89 0.02 -6.14 7.09
C GLU A 89 0.65 -5.57 5.82
N LEU A 90 1.60 -4.63 5.97
CA LEU A 90 2.37 -4.11 4.83
C LEU A 90 3.13 -5.23 4.11
N LEU A 91 3.74 -6.17 4.85
CA LEU A 91 4.40 -7.34 4.24
C LEU A 91 3.46 -8.22 3.44
N MET A 92 2.29 -8.52 4.01
CA MET A 92 1.28 -9.28 3.29
C MET A 92 0.85 -8.57 2.01
N ILE A 93 0.64 -7.25 2.05
CA ILE A 93 0.29 -6.44 0.88
C ILE A 93 1.42 -6.45 -0.15
N GLY A 94 2.67 -6.26 0.28
CA GLY A 94 3.84 -6.28 -0.60
C GLY A 94 3.98 -7.61 -1.34
N PHE A 95 3.91 -8.74 -0.62
CA PHE A 95 3.92 -10.05 -1.26
C PHE A 95 2.71 -10.27 -2.17
N SER A 96 1.53 -9.81 -1.77
CA SER A 96 0.32 -9.90 -2.58
C SER A 96 0.49 -9.18 -3.92
N ILE A 97 1.05 -7.96 -3.93
CA ILE A 97 1.32 -7.20 -5.16
C ILE A 97 2.31 -7.96 -6.06
N VAL A 98 3.41 -8.47 -5.51
CA VAL A 98 4.41 -9.22 -6.30
C VAL A 98 3.79 -10.47 -6.91
N ILE A 99 3.03 -11.22 -6.14
CA ILE A 99 2.38 -12.45 -6.59
C ILE A 99 1.34 -12.16 -7.70
N ASP A 100 0.47 -11.15 -7.52
CA ASP A 100 -0.52 -10.78 -8.55
C ASP A 100 0.18 -10.38 -9.85
N ARG A 101 1.24 -9.56 -9.78
CA ARG A 101 2.05 -9.18 -10.96
C ARG A 101 2.68 -10.37 -11.66
N GLU A 102 3.27 -11.30 -10.91
CA GLU A 102 3.85 -12.53 -11.47
C GLU A 102 2.81 -13.37 -12.22
N PHE A 103 1.58 -13.45 -11.69
CA PHE A 103 0.49 -14.19 -12.31
C PHE A 103 -0.09 -13.51 -13.54
N GLN A 104 -0.21 -12.17 -13.55
CA GLN A 104 -0.66 -11.42 -14.74
C GLN A 104 0.30 -11.62 -15.92
N VAL A 105 1.61 -11.74 -15.67
CA VAL A 105 2.62 -11.90 -16.73
C VAL A 105 2.72 -13.35 -17.24
N LYS A 106 2.52 -14.34 -16.38
CA LYS A 106 2.94 -15.74 -16.66
C LYS A 106 1.80 -16.71 -16.98
N SER A 107 0.52 -16.38 -16.77
CA SER A 107 -0.49 -17.44 -16.63
C SER A 107 -1.20 -17.89 -17.92
N LYS A 108 -1.13 -19.21 -18.19
CA LYS A 108 -2.10 -19.99 -19.00
C LYS A 108 -3.16 -20.69 -18.12
N ASP A 109 -2.93 -20.78 -16.80
CA ASP A 109 -3.85 -21.35 -15.80
C ASP A 109 -4.72 -20.27 -15.15
N ASP A 110 -5.75 -20.65 -14.40
CA ASP A 110 -6.56 -19.71 -13.63
C ASP A 110 -5.76 -19.20 -12.40
N PRO A 111 -5.22 -17.96 -12.43
CA PRO A 111 -4.29 -17.48 -11.41
C PRO A 111 -4.96 -17.30 -10.03
N ARG A 112 -6.30 -17.26 -10.00
CA ARG A 112 -7.10 -17.14 -8.78
C ARG A 112 -6.97 -18.37 -7.87
N ARG A 113 -6.72 -19.56 -8.45
CA ARG A 113 -6.63 -20.81 -7.68
C ARG A 113 -5.35 -20.94 -6.87
N VAL A 114 -4.27 -20.26 -7.27
CA VAL A 114 -2.92 -20.50 -6.72
C VAL A 114 -2.43 -19.31 -5.88
N PHE A 115 -3.00 -18.12 -6.07
CA PHE A 115 -2.65 -16.89 -5.33
C PHE A 115 -2.53 -17.10 -3.82
N TRP A 116 -3.60 -17.58 -3.18
CA TRP A 116 -3.64 -17.75 -1.73
C TRP A 116 -2.61 -18.75 -1.21
N GLN A 117 -2.39 -19.84 -1.96
CA GLN A 117 -1.42 -20.86 -1.55
C GLN A 117 0.01 -20.31 -1.58
N VAL A 118 0.37 -19.56 -2.62
CA VAL A 118 1.70 -18.94 -2.74
C VAL A 118 1.89 -17.84 -1.70
N LEU A 119 0.87 -17.03 -1.44
CA LEU A 119 0.94 -15.99 -0.42
C LEU A 119 1.18 -16.59 0.97
N LYS A 120 0.45 -17.66 1.32
CA LYS A 120 0.69 -18.38 2.57
C LYS A 120 2.12 -18.89 2.67
N GLN A 121 2.63 -19.57 1.64
CA GLN A 121 4.00 -20.09 1.63
C GLN A 121 5.05 -18.99 1.82
N ARG A 122 4.88 -17.82 1.19
CA ARG A 122 5.81 -16.69 1.37
C ARG A 122 5.76 -16.11 2.78
N MET A 123 4.56 -15.98 3.36
CA MET A 123 4.41 -15.51 4.74
C MET A 123 4.95 -16.54 5.75
N GLU A 124 4.73 -17.83 5.53
CA GLU A 124 5.30 -18.90 6.36
C GLU A 124 6.82 -18.90 6.32
N ALA A 125 7.42 -18.70 5.13
CA ALA A 125 8.87 -18.52 4.99
C ALA A 125 9.40 -17.27 5.72
N GLY A 126 8.54 -16.26 5.92
CA GLY A 126 8.80 -15.08 6.75
C GLY A 126 8.58 -15.30 8.25
N GLY A 127 8.26 -16.52 8.69
CA GLY A 127 8.10 -16.89 10.10
C GLY A 127 6.69 -16.72 10.68
N TYR A 128 5.67 -16.46 9.85
CA TYR A 128 4.29 -16.31 10.31
C TYR A 128 3.57 -17.66 10.36
N SER A 129 2.82 -17.90 11.43
CA SER A 129 1.99 -19.10 11.55
C SER A 129 0.73 -19.03 10.68
N PRO A 130 0.10 -20.18 10.32
CA PRO A 130 -1.12 -20.20 9.52
C PRO A 130 -2.28 -19.38 10.12
N SER A 131 -2.41 -19.33 11.45
CA SER A 131 -3.44 -18.53 12.13
C SER A 131 -3.16 -17.03 12.07
N GLU A 132 -1.89 -16.62 12.20
CA GLU A 132 -1.49 -15.21 12.01
C GLU A 132 -1.75 -14.77 10.57
N ILE A 133 -1.40 -15.60 9.59
CA ILE A 133 -1.63 -15.30 8.16
C ILE A 133 -3.13 -15.12 7.88
N SER A 134 -3.97 -15.99 8.42
CA SER A 134 -5.43 -15.86 8.25
C SER A 134 -5.97 -14.57 8.90
N SER A 135 -5.43 -14.19 10.06
CA SER A 135 -5.81 -12.97 10.78
C SER A 135 -5.35 -11.70 10.04
N LEU A 136 -4.12 -11.70 9.52
CA LEU A 136 -3.59 -10.61 8.69
C LEU A 136 -4.41 -10.45 7.41
N ALA A 137 -4.76 -11.55 6.74
CA ALA A 137 -5.57 -11.53 5.53
C ALA A 137 -6.97 -10.97 5.78
N ALA A 138 -7.60 -11.34 6.89
CA ALA A 138 -8.87 -10.75 7.31
C ALA A 138 -8.74 -9.24 7.60
N SER A 139 -7.64 -8.83 8.25
CA SER A 139 -7.37 -7.43 8.57
C SER A 139 -7.21 -6.57 7.31
N VAL A 140 -6.32 -6.98 6.38
CA VAL A 140 -6.15 -6.25 5.11
C VAL A 140 -7.37 -6.39 4.20
N GLY A 141 -8.14 -7.46 4.35
CA GLY A 141 -9.40 -7.67 3.65
C GLY A 141 -10.50 -6.67 4.04
N ARG A 142 -10.52 -6.18 5.30
CA ARG A 142 -11.43 -5.10 5.74
C ARG A 142 -11.24 -3.82 4.91
N TYR A 143 -10.02 -3.58 4.44
CA TYR A 143 -9.68 -2.44 3.59
C TYR A 143 -9.95 -2.70 2.09
N GLY A 144 -10.52 -3.84 1.73
CA GLY A 144 -10.76 -4.23 0.33
C GLY A 144 -9.49 -4.58 -0.43
N ILE A 145 -8.35 -4.78 0.25
CA ILE A 145 -7.08 -5.14 -0.40
C ILE A 145 -7.05 -6.62 -0.82
N LEU A 146 -7.59 -7.50 0.02
CA LEU A 146 -7.82 -8.90 -0.31
C LEU A 146 -9.32 -9.21 -0.27
N VAL A 147 -9.79 -9.99 -1.24
CA VAL A 147 -11.20 -10.41 -1.31
C VAL A 147 -11.34 -11.83 -0.81
N PRO A 148 -12.15 -12.09 0.22
CA PRO A 148 -12.41 -13.45 0.67
C PRO A 148 -13.24 -14.21 -0.38
N VAL A 149 -12.84 -15.43 -0.69
CA VAL A 149 -13.57 -16.34 -1.57
C VAL A 149 -13.74 -17.70 -0.91
N SER A 150 -14.95 -18.26 -1.01
CA SER A 150 -15.22 -19.61 -0.52
C SER A 150 -14.69 -20.64 -1.52
N ALA A 151 -13.74 -21.47 -1.08
CA ALA A 151 -13.17 -22.51 -1.93
C ALA A 151 -12.76 -23.72 -1.09
N PHE A 152 -13.00 -24.93 -1.62
CA PHE A 152 -12.62 -26.21 -0.99
C PHE A 152 -13.03 -26.36 0.48
N GLY A 153 -14.21 -25.84 0.86
CA GLY A 153 -14.70 -25.94 2.24
C GLY A 153 -14.01 -25.00 3.24
N GLY A 154 -13.21 -24.04 2.76
CA GLY A 154 -12.54 -23.04 3.57
C GLY A 154 -12.62 -21.63 2.99
N LEU A 155 -11.98 -20.70 3.69
CA LEU A 155 -11.82 -19.31 3.28
C LEU A 155 -10.45 -19.13 2.61
N ASN A 156 -10.48 -18.77 1.32
CA ASN A 156 -9.31 -18.34 0.57
C ASN A 156 -9.39 -16.82 0.33
N TYR A 157 -8.30 -16.24 -0.17
CA TYR A 157 -8.26 -14.82 -0.54
C TYR A 157 -7.73 -14.65 -1.95
N GLU A 158 -8.26 -13.65 -2.66
CA GLU A 158 -7.80 -13.23 -3.98
C GLU A 158 -7.36 -11.76 -3.97
N ALA A 159 -6.48 -11.40 -4.91
CA ALA A 159 -6.09 -10.02 -5.16
C ALA A 159 -7.27 -9.18 -5.65
N SER A 160 -7.54 -8.06 -4.99
CA SER A 160 -8.55 -7.10 -5.42
C SER A 160 -8.01 -6.12 -6.47
N ASP A 161 -8.91 -5.36 -7.10
CA ASP A 161 -8.50 -4.24 -7.95
C ASP A 161 -7.83 -3.12 -7.15
N TRP A 162 -8.15 -2.98 -5.86
CA TRP A 162 -7.48 -2.02 -4.99
C TRP A 162 -6.06 -2.44 -4.66
N LEU A 163 -5.77 -3.74 -4.51
CA LEU A 163 -4.39 -4.21 -4.40
C LEU A 163 -3.57 -3.79 -5.64
N ARG A 164 -4.15 -3.95 -6.84
CA ARG A 164 -3.51 -3.60 -8.10
C ARG A 164 -3.25 -2.10 -8.21
N GLN A 165 -4.29 -1.29 -7.94
CA GLN A 165 -4.17 0.16 -7.90
C GLN A 165 -3.10 0.61 -6.90
N LEU A 166 -3.09 0.05 -5.69
CA LEU A 166 -2.07 0.37 -4.70
C LEU A 166 -0.67 0.02 -5.21
N GLY A 167 -0.50 -1.17 -5.82
CA GLY A 167 0.76 -1.59 -6.40
C GLY A 167 1.29 -0.62 -7.46
N ASP A 168 0.42 0.01 -8.24
CA ASP A 168 0.82 1.01 -9.25
C ASP A 168 1.17 2.38 -8.63
N LEU A 169 0.74 2.62 -7.40
CA LEU A 169 0.95 3.88 -6.70
C LEU A 169 2.18 3.85 -5.77
N VAL A 170 2.65 2.68 -5.35
CA VAL A 170 3.72 2.57 -4.33
C VAL A 170 4.88 1.67 -4.75
N ASP A 171 6.05 1.97 -4.20
CA ASP A 171 7.23 1.13 -4.33
C ASP A 171 7.06 -0.15 -3.51
N THR A 172 6.79 -1.25 -4.21
CA THR A 172 6.65 -2.56 -3.57
C THR A 172 7.97 -3.07 -3.00
N GLN A 173 9.13 -2.66 -3.53
CA GLN A 173 10.42 -3.04 -2.98
C GLN A 173 10.67 -2.34 -1.66
N LEU A 174 10.34 -1.04 -1.55
CA LEU A 174 10.42 -0.31 -0.28
C LEU A 174 9.63 -1.02 0.83
N ILE A 175 8.44 -1.53 0.51
CA ILE A 175 7.65 -2.33 1.44
C ILE A 175 8.50 -3.52 1.91
N LEU A 176 8.94 -4.38 0.99
CA LEU A 176 9.63 -5.63 1.31
C LEU A 176 11.01 -5.44 1.98
N GLU A 177 11.78 -4.43 1.57
CA GLU A 177 13.15 -4.15 2.06
C GLU A 177 13.16 -3.44 3.41
N GLY A 178 12.19 -2.55 3.66
CA GLY A 178 12.00 -1.89 4.96
C GLY A 178 11.68 -2.87 6.10
N MET A 179 11.64 -4.18 5.80
CA MET A 179 11.34 -5.27 6.70
C MET A 179 12.43 -6.36 6.75
N ALA A 180 13.54 -6.19 6.01
CA ALA A 180 14.73 -7.05 6.13
C ALA A 180 15.71 -6.58 7.24
N THR A 181 15.46 -5.40 7.81
CA THR A 181 16.07 -4.86 9.03
C THR A 181 15.11 -4.92 10.21
#